data_AF-A0AAW1L071-F1
#
_entry.id   AF-A0AAW1L071-F1
#
_cell.length_a   1.000
_cell.length_b   1.000
_cell.length_c   1.000
_cell.angle_alpha   90.00
_cell.angle_beta   90.00
_cell.angle_gamma   90.00
#
_symmetry.space_group_name_H-M   'P 1'
#
loop_
_entity.id
_entity.type
_entity.pdbx_description
1 polymer ?
#
loop_
_entity_poly.entity_id
_entity_poly.type
_entity_poly.pdbx_seq_one_letter_code
_entity_poly.pdbx_strand_id
1 'polypeptide(L)'
;MQISTENGGIPQKAIDGIISVLNVAAGKAPMQISTENGGIPQKAIDGSTSAFFNGETCTLTKTERVPWWYVNLLEPYMVQLVRLDFGKACCGPNKQATIVVRVGNNRPDLGTNPICNRFTGYLEEGQPLFLPCNPPMPGAFVSVHLEASTPIQLSICEAFVYTDQALPIERCPQFRDQPPGSTATYNGKCYIFYNRQPLIFREALAFCRNRGGTLVDESNPALQGFISWELWRRHRSDVSGQYWMGAVREKHLGSWQWLGGDEVTVSFWNLPVGSGDCARYDGTKGWLWSDTDCNMHLNYICQHQPKACGRPEQPPNSTMVSENYNVGANVEYSCDEGHLLVGPSIRTCLDTGFYNEFPPVCKRIQCGYPADIANGKYTLVNDSVGYLSRVMYNCDEGYKMIGRAQLACDIDERWNGPPPRCEPIQCGQPPAIDNAILTASENNFIYGTEIEYTCKAGFHLTGSAKLICSANGQYDNLPPKCEEDETTTTATTTTTSTTTMKPILVTISAKPMTPSRRPIRPGPTTIRRNR
;
A
#
# COMPACT_ATOMS: atom_id res chain seq x y z
N MET A 1 19.91 0.16 -26.46
CA MET A 1 19.91 0.56 -25.03
C MET A 1 19.55 -0.68 -24.23
N GLN A 2 20.55 -1.37 -23.69
CA GLN A 2 20.33 -2.47 -22.73
C GLN A 2 19.98 -1.84 -21.38
N ILE A 3 18.89 -2.27 -20.76
CA ILE A 3 18.59 -1.98 -19.36
C ILE A 3 18.69 -3.30 -18.62
N SER A 4 19.60 -3.33 -17.65
CA SER A 4 19.90 -4.40 -16.72
C SER A 4 18.71 -4.71 -15.82
N THR A 5 18.43 -6.00 -15.65
CA THR A 5 17.47 -6.54 -14.69
C THR A 5 18.14 -6.68 -13.33
N GLU A 6 17.85 -5.76 -12.40
CA GLU A 6 18.02 -5.97 -10.97
C GLU A 6 16.75 -5.49 -10.25
N ASN A 7 16.12 -6.40 -9.50
CA ASN A 7 15.11 -6.17 -8.46
C ASN A 7 14.03 -5.11 -8.77
N GLY A 8 12.96 -5.52 -9.45
CA GLY A 8 11.83 -4.66 -9.76
C GLY A 8 10.49 -5.31 -9.40
N GLY A 9 10.12 -5.26 -8.12
CA GLY A 9 8.70 -5.20 -7.77
C GLY A 9 8.10 -3.95 -8.43
N ILE A 10 6.96 -4.10 -9.09
CA ILE A 10 6.31 -3.00 -9.80
C ILE A 10 5.90 -1.95 -8.75
N PRO A 11 6.28 -0.66 -8.89
CA PRO A 11 5.86 0.37 -7.96
C PRO A 11 4.33 0.55 -8.02
N GLN A 12 3.68 0.62 -6.86
CA GLN A 12 2.23 0.78 -6.66
C GLN A 12 1.60 1.90 -7.53
N LYS A 13 2.37 2.95 -7.82
CA LYS A 13 1.97 4.09 -8.67
C LYS A 13 1.77 3.77 -10.16
N ALA A 14 2.18 2.59 -10.63
CA ALA A 14 1.94 2.13 -12.00
C ALA A 14 0.60 1.37 -12.14
N ILE A 15 -0.09 1.11 -11.02
CA ILE A 15 -1.41 0.44 -10.98
C ILE A 15 -2.56 1.46 -11.08
N ASP A 16 -2.30 2.75 -10.84
CA ASP A 16 -3.28 3.84 -10.82
C ASP A 16 -3.82 4.25 -12.22
N GLY A 17 -3.63 3.44 -13.26
CA GLY A 17 -3.89 3.83 -14.64
C GLY A 17 -5.03 3.10 -15.35
N ILE A 18 -5.22 1.79 -15.16
CA ILE A 18 -6.12 1.00 -16.02
C ILE A 18 -6.63 -0.23 -15.23
N ILE A 19 -7.93 -0.53 -15.43
CA ILE A 19 -8.68 -1.76 -15.11
C ILE A 19 -9.40 -1.82 -13.73
N SER A 20 -10.69 -1.47 -13.73
CA SER A 20 -11.66 -1.83 -12.68
C SER A 20 -12.09 -3.30 -12.87
N VAL A 21 -11.62 -4.22 -12.02
CA VAL A 21 -11.77 -5.66 -12.27
C VAL A 21 -12.79 -6.34 -11.33
N LEU A 22 -13.71 -7.12 -11.91
CA LEU A 22 -14.67 -7.97 -11.20
C LEU A 22 -14.03 -9.29 -10.77
N ASN A 23 -14.31 -9.77 -9.56
CA ASN A 23 -14.00 -11.14 -9.15
C ASN A 23 -14.98 -12.13 -9.81
N VAL A 24 -14.54 -12.85 -10.85
CA VAL A 24 -15.37 -13.87 -11.52
C VAL A 24 -15.47 -15.18 -10.74
N ALA A 25 -14.69 -15.40 -9.68
CA ALA A 25 -14.76 -16.63 -8.89
C ALA A 25 -15.89 -16.65 -7.85
N ALA A 26 -16.40 -15.46 -7.47
CA ALA A 26 -17.39 -15.30 -6.41
C ALA A 26 -18.65 -16.15 -6.65
N GLY A 27 -19.06 -16.91 -5.64
CA GLY A 27 -20.26 -17.75 -5.65
C GLY A 27 -20.25 -18.94 -6.61
N LYS A 28 -19.11 -19.24 -7.26
CA LYS A 28 -18.98 -20.37 -8.20
C LYS A 28 -18.70 -21.69 -7.47
N ALA A 29 -18.23 -22.71 -8.19
CA ALA A 29 -18.09 -24.06 -7.65
C ALA A 29 -16.63 -24.39 -7.31
N PRO A 30 -16.22 -24.35 -6.03
CA PRO A 30 -14.86 -24.63 -5.64
C PRO A 30 -14.71 -26.05 -5.10
N MET A 31 -13.47 -26.53 -5.10
CA MET A 31 -13.10 -27.80 -4.48
C MET A 31 -11.68 -27.71 -3.95
N GLN A 32 -11.39 -28.48 -2.92
CA GLN A 32 -10.05 -28.59 -2.35
C GLN A 32 -9.73 -30.04 -2.08
N ILE A 33 -8.45 -30.34 -1.99
CA ILE A 33 -7.91 -31.69 -1.81
C ILE A 33 -8.47 -32.42 -0.58
N SER A 34 -8.62 -31.69 0.53
CA SER A 34 -9.13 -32.20 1.79
C SER A 34 -9.62 -31.04 2.66
N THR A 35 -10.44 -31.33 3.67
CA THR A 35 -11.01 -30.31 4.56
C THR A 35 -10.72 -30.64 6.01
N GLU A 36 -10.38 -29.62 6.80
CA GLU A 36 -10.12 -29.70 8.23
C GLU A 36 -10.77 -28.51 8.98
N ASN A 37 -11.13 -28.70 10.25
CA ASN A 37 -11.70 -27.67 11.15
C ASN A 37 -12.84 -26.82 10.55
N GLY A 38 -13.71 -27.42 9.73
CA GLY A 38 -14.85 -26.73 9.13
C GLY A 38 -14.53 -25.83 7.94
N GLY A 39 -13.25 -25.72 7.53
CA GLY A 39 -12.80 -24.85 6.44
C GLY A 39 -13.10 -25.42 5.05
N ILE A 40 -14.38 -25.49 4.70
CA ILE A 40 -14.90 -25.96 3.40
C ILE A 40 -14.46 -25.04 2.25
N PRO A 41 -14.30 -25.55 1.01
CA PRO A 41 -13.75 -24.78 -0.12
C PRO A 41 -14.56 -23.57 -0.56
N GLN A 42 -15.86 -23.54 -0.25
CA GLN A 42 -16.78 -22.44 -0.55
C GLN A 42 -16.40 -21.14 0.15
N LYS A 43 -15.67 -21.22 1.27
CA LYS A 43 -15.26 -20.03 2.03
C LYS A 43 -14.34 -19.11 1.24
N ALA A 44 -13.51 -19.65 0.34
CA ALA A 44 -12.61 -18.83 -0.46
C ALA A 44 -13.28 -18.02 -1.58
N ILE A 45 -14.60 -18.09 -1.74
CA ILE A 45 -15.32 -17.41 -2.83
C ILE A 45 -16.69 -16.89 -2.38
N ASP A 46 -16.92 -16.78 -1.08
CA ASP A 46 -18.20 -16.32 -0.53
C ASP A 46 -18.25 -14.80 -0.36
N GLY A 47 -17.15 -14.09 -0.67
CA GLY A 47 -17.02 -12.64 -0.60
C GLY A 47 -16.64 -12.14 0.80
N SER A 48 -16.40 -13.05 1.76
CA SER A 48 -16.00 -12.70 3.12
C SER A 48 -14.49 -12.79 3.30
N THR A 49 -13.79 -11.66 3.20
CA THR A 49 -12.36 -11.61 3.52
C THR A 49 -12.11 -11.68 5.03
N SER A 50 -11.06 -12.38 5.48
CA SER A 50 -10.59 -12.38 6.87
C SER A 50 -9.07 -12.33 6.92
N ALA A 51 -8.52 -11.64 7.93
CA ALA A 51 -7.07 -11.59 8.15
C ALA A 51 -6.52 -12.84 8.87
N PHE A 52 -7.39 -13.62 9.49
CA PHE A 52 -7.02 -14.79 10.29
C PHE A 52 -7.99 -15.94 10.04
N PHE A 53 -7.52 -17.17 10.28
CA PHE A 53 -8.31 -18.37 10.09
C PHE A 53 -9.42 -18.47 11.14
N ASN A 54 -10.64 -18.53 10.63
CA ASN A 54 -11.81 -19.04 11.32
C ASN A 54 -12.50 -20.03 10.38
N GLY A 55 -12.96 -21.18 10.90
CA GLY A 55 -13.67 -22.19 10.10
C GLY A 55 -14.97 -21.68 9.47
N GLU A 56 -15.49 -20.54 9.94
CA GLU A 56 -16.64 -19.87 9.35
C GLU A 56 -16.30 -18.96 8.16
N THR A 57 -15.05 -18.51 8.04
CA THR A 57 -14.64 -17.48 7.05
C THR A 57 -13.54 -17.95 6.09
N CYS A 58 -12.80 -19.01 6.42
CA CYS A 58 -11.65 -19.42 5.63
C CYS A 58 -11.64 -20.92 5.35
N THR A 59 -11.14 -21.28 4.18
CA THR A 59 -10.84 -22.67 3.82
C THR A 59 -9.68 -23.19 4.67
N LEU A 60 -9.63 -24.50 4.89
CA LEU A 60 -8.48 -25.16 5.49
C LEU A 60 -8.36 -26.61 5.00
N THR A 61 -7.20 -26.94 4.45
CA THR A 61 -6.85 -28.32 4.10
C THR A 61 -6.22 -29.06 5.27
N LYS A 62 -6.19 -30.39 5.19
CA LYS A 62 -5.32 -31.19 6.04
C LYS A 62 -3.85 -30.92 5.70
N THR A 63 -2.96 -31.30 6.61
CA THR A 63 -1.51 -31.24 6.39
C THR A 63 -1.10 -32.21 5.29
N GLU A 64 -0.62 -31.68 4.18
CA GLU A 64 -0.32 -32.44 2.97
C GLU A 64 0.96 -31.95 2.29
N ARG A 65 1.50 -32.74 1.37
CA ARG A 65 2.75 -32.41 0.68
C ARG A 65 2.59 -31.26 -0.33
N VAL A 66 1.46 -31.25 -1.04
CA VAL A 66 1.09 -30.21 -2.00
C VAL A 66 -0.42 -29.97 -1.89
N PRO A 67 -0.89 -29.26 -0.85
CA PRO A 67 -2.30 -28.96 -0.72
C PRO A 67 -2.77 -28.04 -1.86
N TRP A 68 -3.97 -28.30 -2.37
CA TRP A 68 -4.55 -27.53 -3.47
C TRP A 68 -6.00 -27.15 -3.23
N TRP A 69 -6.39 -26.03 -3.85
CA TRP A 69 -7.75 -25.53 -3.95
C TRP A 69 -7.99 -25.07 -5.39
N TYR A 70 -9.20 -25.23 -5.91
CA TYR A 70 -9.57 -24.67 -7.22
C TYR A 70 -11.01 -24.19 -7.25
N VAL A 71 -11.31 -23.36 -8.24
CA VAL A 71 -12.66 -22.95 -8.62
C VAL A 71 -12.95 -23.27 -10.09
N ASN A 72 -14.15 -23.82 -10.34
CA ASN A 72 -14.72 -23.93 -11.67
C ASN A 72 -15.52 -22.65 -11.96
N LEU A 73 -15.06 -21.87 -12.93
CA LEU A 73 -15.66 -20.62 -13.36
C LEU A 73 -16.94 -20.84 -14.20
N LEU A 74 -17.31 -22.09 -14.49
CA LEU A 74 -18.44 -22.56 -15.31
C LEU A 74 -18.28 -22.29 -16.81
N GLU A 75 -17.55 -21.23 -17.17
CA GLU A 75 -17.17 -20.89 -18.53
C GLU A 75 -15.73 -20.36 -18.57
N PRO A 76 -15.04 -20.42 -19.73
CA PRO A 76 -13.66 -19.96 -19.83
C PRO A 76 -13.56 -18.43 -19.86
N TYR A 77 -12.69 -17.86 -19.03
CA TYR A 77 -12.35 -16.44 -19.03
C TYR A 77 -10.87 -16.20 -19.34
N MET A 78 -10.54 -15.00 -19.82
CA MET A 78 -9.17 -14.51 -19.92
C MET A 78 -8.72 -13.99 -18.55
N VAL A 79 -8.12 -14.87 -17.75
CA VAL A 79 -7.64 -14.53 -16.41
C VAL A 79 -6.39 -13.67 -16.52
N GLN A 80 -6.45 -12.47 -15.95
CA GLN A 80 -5.34 -11.51 -15.92
C GLN A 80 -4.60 -11.51 -14.59
N LEU A 81 -5.32 -11.70 -13.49
CA LEU A 81 -4.77 -11.56 -12.16
C LEU A 81 -5.54 -12.47 -11.21
N VAL A 82 -4.81 -13.17 -10.36
CA VAL A 82 -5.40 -13.90 -9.23
C VAL A 82 -4.89 -13.24 -7.96
N ARG A 83 -5.79 -12.80 -7.08
CA ARG A 83 -5.44 -12.37 -5.73
C ARG A 83 -5.90 -13.44 -4.74
N LEU A 84 -5.04 -13.74 -3.76
CA LEU A 84 -5.33 -14.70 -2.70
C LEU A 84 -5.13 -14.04 -1.34
N ASP A 85 -6.13 -14.17 -0.48
CA ASP A 85 -6.09 -13.71 0.90
C ASP A 85 -5.92 -14.94 1.81
N PHE A 86 -4.83 -14.99 2.57
CA PHE A 86 -4.49 -16.15 3.40
C PHE A 86 -4.96 -15.98 4.85
N GLY A 87 -5.58 -17.02 5.40
CA GLY A 87 -6.02 -17.06 6.81
C GLY A 87 -4.97 -17.60 7.77
N LYS A 88 -3.93 -18.24 7.27
CA LYS A 88 -2.81 -18.73 8.08
C LYS A 88 -1.50 -18.43 7.40
N ALA A 89 -0.52 -18.02 8.19
CA ALA A 89 0.87 -17.95 7.74
C ALA A 89 1.40 -19.36 7.43
N CYS A 90 2.34 -19.45 6.49
CA CYS A 90 3.02 -20.70 6.19
C CYS A 90 4.33 -20.89 6.97
N CYS A 91 4.62 -22.17 7.21
CA CYS A 91 5.97 -22.74 7.24
C CYS A 91 6.85 -22.41 8.46
N GLY A 92 6.42 -21.49 9.33
CA GLY A 92 7.20 -21.04 10.49
C GLY A 92 8.23 -19.96 10.13
N PRO A 93 8.96 -19.44 11.12
CA PRO A 93 9.87 -18.31 10.92
C PRO A 93 10.97 -18.65 9.90
N ASN A 94 11.22 -17.73 8.96
CA ASN A 94 12.24 -17.83 7.90
C ASN A 94 12.10 -18.98 6.89
N LYS A 95 10.93 -19.62 6.77
CA LYS A 95 10.71 -20.62 5.71
C LYS A 95 9.85 -20.08 4.58
N GLN A 96 10.38 -20.15 3.36
CA GLN A 96 9.67 -19.76 2.15
C GLN A 96 8.74 -20.87 1.67
N ALA A 97 7.66 -20.48 1.02
CA ALA A 97 6.72 -21.34 0.31
C ALA A 97 6.63 -20.93 -1.15
N THR A 98 6.13 -21.82 -1.99
CA THR A 98 5.83 -21.53 -3.39
C THR A 98 4.33 -21.69 -3.64
N ILE A 99 3.70 -20.64 -4.17
CA ILE A 99 2.33 -20.66 -4.67
C ILE A 99 2.36 -20.79 -6.18
N VAL A 100 1.68 -21.80 -6.71
CA VAL A 100 1.54 -22.03 -8.15
C VAL A 100 0.07 -21.88 -8.53
N VAL A 101 -0.23 -20.89 -9.37
CA VAL A 101 -1.56 -20.68 -9.94
C VAL A 101 -1.57 -21.23 -11.35
N ARG A 102 -2.52 -22.13 -11.63
CA ARG A 102 -2.76 -22.71 -12.96
C ARG A 102 -4.14 -22.31 -13.46
N VAL A 103 -4.22 -22.01 -14.76
CA VAL A 103 -5.45 -21.60 -15.44
C VAL A 103 -5.61 -22.46 -16.68
N GLY A 104 -6.79 -23.04 -16.90
CA GLY A 104 -7.06 -23.82 -18.11
C GLY A 104 -8.45 -24.44 -18.13
N ASN A 105 -8.68 -25.34 -19.08
CA ASN A 105 -10.00 -25.96 -19.30
C ASN A 105 -10.06 -27.43 -18.87
N ASN A 106 -8.94 -28.01 -18.44
CA ASN A 106 -8.93 -29.35 -17.89
C ASN A 106 -9.27 -29.32 -16.39
N ARG A 107 -9.79 -30.43 -15.88
CA ARG A 107 -10.05 -30.57 -14.45
C ARG A 107 -8.71 -30.44 -13.68
N PRO A 108 -8.64 -29.63 -12.61
CA PRO A 108 -7.36 -29.31 -11.95
C PRO A 108 -6.66 -30.46 -11.23
N ASP A 109 -7.38 -31.52 -10.87
CA ASP A 109 -6.86 -32.77 -10.28
C ASP A 109 -5.85 -33.48 -11.19
N LEU A 110 -5.88 -33.22 -12.50
CA LEU A 110 -4.94 -33.79 -13.47
C LEU A 110 -3.60 -33.06 -13.51
N GLY A 111 -3.48 -31.85 -12.93
CA GLY A 111 -2.25 -31.07 -12.92
C GLY A 111 -1.75 -30.60 -14.31
N THR A 112 -2.59 -30.73 -15.35
CA THR A 112 -2.21 -30.49 -16.76
C THR A 112 -2.40 -29.05 -17.24
N ASN A 113 -3.18 -28.23 -16.52
CA ASN A 113 -3.40 -26.83 -16.91
C ASN A 113 -2.10 -26.02 -16.82
N PRO A 114 -1.83 -25.10 -17.76
CA PRO A 114 -0.62 -24.28 -17.75
C PRO A 114 -0.55 -23.39 -16.51
N ILE A 115 0.68 -23.05 -16.11
CA ILE A 115 0.96 -22.17 -14.97
C ILE A 115 0.77 -20.73 -15.43
N CYS A 116 -0.19 -20.02 -14.83
CA CYS A 116 -0.38 -18.59 -15.02
C CYS A 116 0.68 -17.78 -14.29
N ASN A 117 0.96 -18.13 -13.03
CA ASN A 117 1.97 -17.47 -12.21
C ASN A 117 2.54 -18.44 -11.18
N ARG A 118 3.80 -18.22 -10.81
CA ARG A 118 4.48 -18.93 -9.72
C ARG A 118 5.19 -17.89 -8.84
N PHE A 119 4.78 -17.82 -7.58
CA PHE A 119 5.39 -16.98 -6.55
C PHE A 119 6.17 -17.84 -5.56
N THR A 120 7.38 -17.42 -5.20
CA THR A 120 8.17 -18.03 -4.12
C THR A 120 8.56 -16.95 -3.13
N GLY A 121 8.18 -17.11 -1.86
CA GLY A 121 8.39 -16.10 -0.83
C GLY A 121 7.82 -16.48 0.52
N TYR A 122 7.70 -15.51 1.43
CA TYR A 122 7.06 -15.69 2.73
C TYR A 122 5.56 -15.45 2.61
N LEU A 123 4.76 -16.33 3.22
CA LEU A 123 3.30 -16.18 3.27
C LEU A 123 2.90 -15.75 4.68
N GLU A 124 2.47 -14.50 4.79
CA GLU A 124 1.98 -13.90 6.03
C GLU A 124 0.45 -13.98 6.08
N GLU A 125 -0.10 -14.16 7.28
CA GLU A 125 -1.56 -14.14 7.47
C GLU A 125 -2.12 -12.72 7.27
N GLY A 126 -3.27 -12.61 6.60
CA GLY A 126 -3.93 -11.33 6.34
C GLY A 126 -3.27 -10.44 5.29
N GLN A 127 -2.13 -10.85 4.72
CA GLN A 127 -1.51 -10.14 3.60
C GLN A 127 -2.01 -10.70 2.25
N PRO A 128 -2.66 -9.89 1.40
CA PRO A 128 -3.11 -10.35 0.08
C PRO A 128 -1.92 -10.55 -0.86
N LEU A 129 -1.93 -11.67 -1.59
CA LEU A 129 -0.93 -11.99 -2.61
C LEU A 129 -1.52 -11.78 -4.01
N PHE A 130 -0.87 -10.96 -4.82
CA PHE A 130 -1.30 -10.64 -6.19
C PHE A 130 -0.44 -11.38 -7.22
N LEU A 131 -1.09 -12.16 -8.09
CA LEU A 131 -0.45 -13.09 -9.02
C LEU A 131 -0.94 -12.81 -10.45
N PRO A 132 -0.30 -11.87 -11.18
CA PRO A 132 -0.69 -11.53 -12.55
C PRO A 132 -0.32 -12.67 -13.52
N CYS A 133 -1.25 -13.04 -14.40
CA CYS A 133 -0.98 -13.91 -15.53
C CYS A 133 -0.38 -13.08 -16.67
N ASN A 134 0.86 -13.36 -17.05
CA ASN A 134 1.51 -12.68 -18.17
C ASN A 134 2.05 -13.70 -19.19
N PRO A 135 1.38 -13.88 -20.35
CA PRO A 135 0.17 -13.17 -20.82
C PRO A 135 -1.12 -13.63 -20.09
N PRO A 136 -2.25 -12.88 -20.21
CA PRO A 136 -3.56 -13.32 -19.73
C PRO A 136 -3.93 -14.71 -20.28
N MET A 137 -4.48 -15.58 -19.44
CA MET A 137 -4.67 -17.00 -19.76
C MET A 137 -6.16 -17.38 -19.88
N PRO A 138 -6.58 -18.03 -20.98
CA PRO A 138 -7.93 -18.56 -21.10
C PRO A 138 -8.12 -19.81 -20.24
N GLY A 139 -9.17 -19.85 -19.41
CA GLY A 139 -9.51 -21.05 -18.66
C GLY A 139 -10.83 -20.98 -17.91
N ALA A 140 -11.53 -22.11 -17.85
CA ALA A 140 -12.72 -22.31 -17.01
C ALA A 140 -12.36 -22.78 -15.59
N PHE A 141 -11.12 -23.19 -15.35
CA PHE A 141 -10.64 -23.61 -14.04
C PHE A 141 -9.44 -22.77 -13.62
N VAL A 142 -9.47 -22.29 -12.38
CA VAL A 142 -8.34 -21.66 -11.71
C VAL A 142 -7.99 -22.48 -10.48
N SER A 143 -6.75 -22.94 -10.38
CA SER A 143 -6.28 -23.74 -9.26
C SER A 143 -5.03 -23.17 -8.62
N VAL A 144 -5.00 -23.26 -7.30
CA VAL A 144 -3.92 -22.81 -6.42
C VAL A 144 -3.29 -24.04 -5.78
N HIS A 145 -1.97 -24.17 -5.92
CA HIS A 145 -1.18 -25.23 -5.31
C HIS A 145 -0.12 -24.59 -4.41
N LEU A 146 0.01 -25.10 -3.19
CA LEU A 146 1.01 -24.64 -2.23
C LEU A 146 2.09 -25.71 -2.09
N GLU A 147 3.33 -25.34 -2.38
CA GLU A 147 4.51 -26.20 -2.28
C GLU A 147 5.45 -25.67 -1.19
N ALA A 148 5.81 -26.54 -0.24
CA ALA A 148 6.73 -26.23 0.84
C ALA A 148 7.71 -27.40 1.08
N SER A 149 8.79 -27.14 1.82
CA SER A 149 9.82 -28.16 2.14
C SER A 149 9.31 -29.25 3.08
N THR A 150 8.27 -28.96 3.86
CA THR A 150 7.59 -29.90 4.75
C THR A 150 6.10 -29.92 4.45
N PRO A 151 5.38 -31.01 4.75
CA PRO A 151 3.92 -31.03 4.66
C PRO A 151 3.28 -29.85 5.39
N ILE A 152 2.28 -29.24 4.77
CA ILE A 152 1.68 -27.97 5.20
C ILE A 152 0.16 -27.99 4.95
N GLN A 153 -0.57 -27.12 5.64
CA GLN A 153 -1.97 -26.80 5.37
C GLN A 153 -2.07 -25.58 4.46
N LEU A 154 -3.07 -25.54 3.58
CA LEU A 154 -3.45 -24.37 2.80
C LEU A 154 -4.70 -23.75 3.42
N SER A 155 -4.67 -22.45 3.70
CA SER A 155 -5.84 -21.70 4.18
C SER A 155 -6.02 -20.41 3.39
N ILE A 156 -7.07 -20.39 2.58
CA ILE A 156 -7.49 -19.25 1.76
C ILE A 156 -8.80 -18.72 2.35
N CYS A 157 -8.84 -17.45 2.72
CA CYS A 157 -10.07 -16.79 3.16
C CYS A 157 -10.85 -16.23 1.97
N GLU A 158 -10.18 -15.69 0.95
CA GLU A 158 -10.84 -15.25 -0.28
C GLU A 158 -9.88 -15.38 -1.47
N ALA A 159 -10.41 -15.80 -2.61
CA ALA A 159 -9.71 -15.95 -3.88
C ALA A 159 -10.42 -15.10 -4.94
N PHE A 160 -9.73 -14.06 -5.37
CA PHE A 160 -10.20 -13.18 -6.42
C PHE A 160 -9.60 -13.60 -7.76
N VAL A 161 -10.46 -13.87 -8.73
CA VAL A 161 -10.04 -14.10 -10.12
C VAL A 161 -10.49 -12.91 -10.93
N TYR A 162 -9.52 -12.15 -11.39
CA TYR A 162 -9.71 -10.93 -12.15
C TYR A 162 -9.46 -11.19 -13.64
N THR A 163 -10.39 -10.73 -14.46
CA THR A 163 -10.40 -10.93 -15.91
C THR A 163 -10.58 -9.58 -16.59
N ASP A 164 -10.07 -9.43 -17.80
CA ASP A 164 -10.11 -8.15 -18.51
C ASP A 164 -11.54 -7.67 -18.85
N GLN A 165 -12.54 -8.56 -18.89
CA GLN A 165 -13.66 -8.35 -19.82
C GLN A 165 -14.99 -9.05 -19.47
N ALA A 166 -15.53 -9.00 -18.23
CA ALA A 166 -16.92 -9.45 -18.04
C ALA A 166 -17.67 -8.72 -16.90
N LEU A 167 -18.75 -8.00 -17.24
CA LEU A 167 -19.85 -7.80 -16.30
C LEU A 167 -20.49 -9.18 -16.02
N PRO A 168 -20.96 -9.49 -14.80
CA PRO A 168 -21.76 -10.68 -14.59
C PRO A 168 -22.98 -10.64 -15.52
N ILE A 169 -23.33 -11.77 -16.16
CA ILE A 169 -24.44 -11.83 -17.12
C ILE A 169 -25.76 -11.43 -16.45
N GLU A 170 -25.89 -11.62 -15.12
CA GLU A 170 -27.04 -11.17 -14.34
C GLU A 170 -27.23 -9.64 -14.34
N ARG A 171 -26.18 -8.87 -14.64
CA ARG A 171 -26.23 -7.40 -14.75
C ARG A 171 -26.64 -6.91 -16.13
N CYS A 172 -26.74 -7.81 -17.11
CA CYS A 172 -27.24 -7.48 -18.44
C CYS A 172 -28.78 -7.47 -18.49
N PRO A 173 -29.40 -6.72 -19.42
CA PRO A 173 -30.82 -6.80 -19.67
C PRO A 173 -31.27 -8.23 -19.96
N GLN A 174 -32.10 -8.81 -19.10
CA GLN A 174 -32.68 -10.14 -19.29
C GLN A 174 -34.06 -10.01 -19.96
N PHE A 175 -34.23 -10.66 -21.12
CA PHE A 175 -35.49 -10.67 -21.86
C PHE A 175 -36.08 -12.08 -21.87
N ARG A 176 -37.38 -12.21 -21.59
CA ARG A 176 -38.07 -13.52 -21.45
C ARG A 176 -38.06 -14.35 -22.73
N ASP A 177 -37.95 -13.71 -23.88
CA ASP A 177 -37.91 -14.34 -25.21
C ASP A 177 -36.54 -14.95 -25.56
N GLN A 178 -35.50 -14.72 -24.74
CA GLN A 178 -34.14 -15.15 -25.04
C GLN A 178 -33.76 -16.47 -24.35
N PRO A 179 -33.16 -17.43 -25.10
CA PRO A 179 -32.64 -18.65 -24.49
C PRO A 179 -31.42 -18.36 -23.60
N PRO A 180 -31.17 -19.17 -22.56
CA PRO A 180 -29.95 -19.09 -21.77
C PRO A 180 -28.69 -19.23 -22.65
N GLY A 181 -27.66 -18.41 -22.40
CA GLY A 181 -26.40 -18.42 -23.17
C GLY A 181 -26.41 -17.58 -24.47
N SER A 182 -27.51 -16.90 -24.78
CA SER A 182 -27.59 -15.93 -25.88
C SER A 182 -26.87 -14.60 -25.61
N THR A 183 -26.50 -14.35 -24.35
CA THR A 183 -25.82 -13.12 -23.91
C THR A 183 -24.36 -13.41 -23.59
N ALA A 184 -23.48 -12.51 -23.99
CA ALA A 184 -22.09 -12.48 -23.58
C ALA A 184 -21.72 -11.06 -23.14
N THR A 185 -20.70 -10.91 -22.29
CA THR A 185 -20.24 -9.61 -21.82
C THR A 185 -18.79 -9.39 -22.22
N TYR A 186 -18.48 -8.15 -22.58
CA TYR A 186 -17.12 -7.73 -22.92
C TYR A 186 -17.03 -6.21 -22.73
N ASN A 187 -15.95 -5.75 -22.11
CA ASN A 187 -15.60 -4.34 -21.88
C ASN A 187 -16.71 -3.49 -21.24
N GLY A 188 -17.42 -4.03 -20.24
CA GLY A 188 -18.52 -3.28 -19.63
C GLY A 188 -19.76 -3.16 -20.52
N LYS A 189 -19.87 -3.95 -21.59
CA LYS A 189 -21.05 -4.02 -22.45
C LYS A 189 -21.62 -5.43 -22.50
N CYS A 190 -22.91 -5.50 -22.75
CA CYS A 190 -23.67 -6.72 -22.93
C CYS A 190 -23.98 -6.91 -24.40
N TYR A 191 -23.63 -8.07 -24.96
CA TYR A 191 -23.87 -8.45 -26.34
C TYR A 191 -24.88 -9.58 -26.37
N ILE A 192 -26.04 -9.34 -26.98
CA ILE A 192 -27.12 -10.31 -27.10
C ILE A 192 -27.22 -10.75 -28.56
N PHE A 193 -27.07 -12.05 -28.80
CA PHE A 193 -27.02 -12.65 -30.13
C PHE A 193 -28.39 -13.20 -30.52
N TYR A 194 -29.01 -12.59 -31.52
CA TYR A 194 -30.34 -12.98 -32.01
C TYR A 194 -30.23 -13.80 -33.29
N ASN A 195 -30.58 -15.10 -33.22
CA ASN A 195 -30.37 -16.04 -34.33
C ASN A 195 -31.64 -16.79 -34.79
N ARG A 196 -32.81 -16.46 -34.24
CA ARG A 196 -34.08 -17.16 -34.52
C ARG A 196 -34.98 -16.45 -35.53
N GLN A 197 -34.86 -15.12 -35.62
CA GLN A 197 -35.69 -14.28 -36.48
C GLN A 197 -34.77 -13.29 -37.21
N PRO A 198 -34.21 -13.70 -38.36
CA PRO A 198 -33.41 -12.81 -39.19
C PRO A 198 -34.24 -11.62 -39.67
N LEU A 199 -33.66 -10.42 -39.64
CA LEU A 199 -34.32 -9.16 -40.01
C LEU A 199 -33.48 -8.39 -41.02
N ILE A 200 -34.10 -7.46 -41.75
CA ILE A 200 -33.38 -6.46 -42.53
C ILE A 200 -32.66 -5.47 -41.61
N PHE A 201 -31.62 -4.81 -42.10
CA PHE A 201 -30.74 -3.95 -41.30
C PHE A 201 -31.52 -2.90 -40.48
N ARG A 202 -32.46 -2.19 -41.13
CA ARG A 202 -33.26 -1.13 -40.50
C ARG A 202 -34.15 -1.67 -39.38
N GLU A 203 -34.75 -2.83 -39.57
CA GLU A 203 -35.61 -3.48 -38.58
C GLU A 203 -34.81 -4.03 -37.41
N ALA A 204 -33.65 -4.64 -37.68
CA ALA A 204 -32.72 -5.11 -36.65
C ALA A 204 -32.24 -3.95 -35.76
N LEU A 205 -31.88 -2.80 -36.37
CA LEU A 205 -31.50 -1.60 -35.63
C LEU A 205 -32.65 -1.06 -34.77
N ALA A 206 -33.85 -0.96 -35.33
CA ALA A 206 -35.03 -0.52 -34.60
C ALA A 206 -35.35 -1.46 -33.42
N PHE A 207 -35.18 -2.77 -33.63
CA PHE A 207 -35.38 -3.79 -32.62
C PHE A 207 -34.42 -3.64 -31.43
N CYS A 208 -33.13 -3.42 -31.67
CA CYS A 208 -32.15 -3.18 -30.60
C CYS A 208 -32.45 -1.87 -29.86
N ARG A 209 -32.79 -0.79 -30.59
CA ARG A 209 -33.13 0.52 -30.00
C ARG A 209 -34.34 0.49 -29.10
N ASN A 210 -35.40 -0.21 -29.50
CA ASN A 210 -36.61 -0.37 -28.68
C ASN A 210 -36.34 -1.10 -27.34
N ARG A 211 -35.24 -1.84 -27.24
CA ARG A 211 -34.79 -2.53 -26.02
C ARG A 211 -33.72 -1.75 -25.24
N GLY A 212 -33.42 -0.52 -25.62
CA GLY A 212 -32.40 0.32 -24.98
C GLY A 212 -30.96 -0.13 -25.31
N GLY A 213 -30.74 -0.59 -26.54
CA GLY A 213 -29.43 -0.93 -27.08
C GLY A 213 -29.26 -0.43 -28.51
N THR A 214 -28.24 -0.91 -29.19
CA THR A 214 -27.97 -0.59 -30.61
C THR A 214 -27.31 -1.80 -31.28
N LEU A 215 -27.15 -1.79 -32.60
CA LEU A 215 -26.26 -2.77 -33.23
C LEU A 215 -24.82 -2.49 -32.81
N VAL A 216 -23.94 -3.48 -32.89
CA VAL A 216 -22.50 -3.30 -32.58
C VAL A 216 -21.92 -2.22 -33.48
N ASP A 217 -21.61 -1.05 -32.93
CA ASP A 217 -21.23 0.16 -33.66
C ASP A 217 -19.85 0.70 -33.27
N GLU A 218 -18.98 -0.19 -32.80
CA GLU A 218 -17.58 0.11 -32.51
C GLU A 218 -16.70 -1.08 -32.88
N SER A 219 -15.39 -0.84 -33.00
CA SER A 219 -14.44 -1.94 -33.17
C SER A 219 -13.07 -1.63 -32.59
N ASN A 220 -12.40 -2.68 -32.14
CA ASN A 220 -10.98 -2.74 -31.89
C ASN A 220 -10.52 -4.21 -32.04
N PRO A 221 -9.21 -4.50 -32.13
CA PRO A 221 -8.74 -5.87 -32.34
C PRO A 221 -9.22 -6.89 -31.31
N ALA A 222 -9.37 -6.48 -30.05
CA ALA A 222 -9.77 -7.37 -28.97
C ALA A 222 -11.28 -7.63 -28.98
N LEU A 223 -12.11 -6.61 -29.24
CA LEU A 223 -13.55 -6.76 -29.45
C LEU A 223 -13.87 -7.62 -30.68
N GLN A 224 -13.13 -7.42 -31.78
CA GLN A 224 -13.27 -8.26 -32.97
C GLN A 224 -12.96 -9.73 -32.65
N GLY A 225 -11.86 -9.98 -31.94
CA GLY A 225 -11.50 -11.33 -31.50
C GLY A 225 -12.60 -11.96 -30.63
N PHE A 226 -13.12 -11.19 -29.67
CA PHE A 226 -14.22 -11.62 -28.81
C PHE A 226 -15.48 -11.98 -29.59
N ILE A 227 -16.01 -11.08 -30.42
CA ILE A 227 -17.23 -11.32 -31.18
C ILE A 227 -17.05 -12.50 -32.14
N SER A 228 -15.93 -12.56 -32.87
CA SER A 228 -15.64 -13.67 -33.79
C SER A 228 -15.54 -15.02 -33.07
N TRP A 229 -14.93 -15.05 -31.89
CA TRP A 229 -14.88 -16.25 -31.05
C TRP A 229 -16.27 -16.66 -30.56
N GLU A 230 -17.06 -15.70 -30.09
CA GLU A 230 -18.42 -15.91 -29.60
C GLU A 230 -19.36 -16.38 -30.72
N LEU A 231 -19.19 -15.88 -31.95
CA LEU A 231 -19.90 -16.38 -33.12
C LEU A 231 -19.43 -17.79 -33.50
N TRP A 232 -18.11 -18.02 -33.60
CA TRP A 232 -17.55 -19.33 -33.93
C TRP A 232 -18.00 -20.43 -32.97
N ARG A 233 -17.96 -20.19 -31.65
CA ARG A 233 -18.36 -21.20 -30.66
C ARG A 233 -19.85 -21.55 -30.74
N ARG A 234 -20.72 -20.59 -31.09
CA ARG A 234 -22.17 -20.77 -31.21
C ARG A 234 -22.56 -21.46 -32.50
N HIS A 235 -21.71 -21.35 -33.51
CA HIS A 235 -21.93 -21.83 -34.88
C HIS A 235 -20.93 -22.92 -35.28
N ARG A 236 -20.49 -23.74 -34.31
CA ARG A 236 -19.51 -24.83 -34.53
C ARG A 236 -19.93 -25.81 -35.63
N SER A 237 -21.23 -26.04 -35.78
CA SER A 237 -21.82 -26.97 -36.75
C SER A 237 -22.34 -26.29 -38.02
N ASP A 238 -22.50 -24.96 -38.03
CA ASP A 238 -23.04 -24.20 -39.15
C ASP A 238 -22.23 -22.92 -39.37
N VAL A 239 -21.24 -22.99 -40.26
CA VAL A 239 -20.37 -21.86 -40.59
C VAL A 239 -21.01 -20.85 -41.55
N SER A 240 -22.27 -21.03 -41.95
CA SER A 240 -22.94 -20.11 -42.88
C SER A 240 -23.59 -18.90 -42.20
N GLY A 241 -23.59 -18.88 -40.87
CA GLY A 241 -24.20 -17.82 -40.08
C GLY A 241 -23.64 -16.43 -40.42
N GLN A 242 -24.53 -15.44 -40.45
CA GLN A 242 -24.20 -14.05 -40.75
C GLN A 242 -24.92 -13.11 -39.79
N TYR A 243 -24.22 -12.09 -39.31
CA TYR A 243 -24.73 -11.17 -38.29
C TYR A 243 -24.53 -9.72 -38.69
N TRP A 244 -25.60 -8.92 -38.58
CA TRP A 244 -25.52 -7.48 -38.74
C TRP A 244 -24.61 -6.82 -37.70
N MET A 245 -23.84 -5.84 -38.15
CA MET A 245 -23.13 -4.87 -37.31
C MET A 245 -23.54 -3.45 -37.74
N GLY A 246 -23.38 -2.47 -36.85
CA GLY A 246 -23.74 -1.07 -37.04
C GLY A 246 -22.78 -0.25 -37.90
N ALA A 247 -22.22 -0.82 -38.97
CA ALA A 247 -21.42 -0.07 -39.93
C ALA A 247 -22.14 0.00 -41.29
N VAL A 248 -22.21 1.21 -41.84
CA VAL A 248 -22.87 1.51 -43.11
C VAL A 248 -21.95 2.30 -44.02
N ARG A 249 -22.12 2.12 -45.33
CA ARG A 249 -21.37 2.86 -46.34
C ARG A 249 -22.00 4.23 -46.57
N GLU A 250 -21.18 5.27 -46.50
CA GLU A 250 -21.61 6.62 -46.82
C GLU A 250 -21.79 6.79 -48.34
N LYS A 251 -22.96 7.27 -48.76
CA LYS A 251 -23.36 7.35 -50.18
C LYS A 251 -22.52 8.30 -51.03
N HIS A 252 -21.87 9.30 -50.43
CA HIS A 252 -21.14 10.34 -51.15
C HIS A 252 -19.64 10.10 -51.21
N LEU A 253 -19.06 9.64 -50.10
CA LEU A 253 -17.60 9.44 -49.97
C LEU A 253 -17.20 7.97 -50.17
N GLY A 254 -18.15 7.02 -50.10
CA GLY A 254 -17.90 5.58 -50.21
C GLY A 254 -17.14 4.99 -49.01
N SER A 255 -16.77 5.82 -48.04
CA SER A 255 -16.19 5.47 -46.74
C SER A 255 -17.22 4.79 -45.84
N TRP A 256 -16.73 4.09 -44.83
CA TRP A 256 -17.58 3.39 -43.85
C TRP A 256 -17.71 4.23 -42.58
N GLN A 257 -18.93 4.32 -42.07
CA GLN A 257 -19.24 5.04 -40.84
C GLN A 257 -20.03 4.15 -39.88
N TRP A 258 -19.80 4.36 -38.58
CA TRP A 258 -20.61 3.78 -37.53
C TRP A 258 -21.97 4.48 -37.43
N LEU A 259 -22.93 3.86 -36.73
CA LEU A 259 -24.27 4.43 -36.52
C LEU A 259 -24.27 5.81 -35.83
N GLY A 260 -23.19 6.17 -35.13
CA GLY A 260 -22.98 7.48 -34.50
C GLY A 260 -22.47 8.57 -35.45
N GLY A 261 -22.06 8.23 -36.67
CA GLY A 261 -21.46 9.14 -37.65
C GLY A 261 -19.93 9.19 -37.62
N ASP A 262 -19.29 8.52 -36.66
CA ASP A 262 -17.84 8.38 -36.62
C ASP A 262 -17.33 7.49 -37.76
N GLU A 263 -16.20 7.86 -38.34
CA GLU A 263 -15.55 7.07 -39.39
C GLU A 263 -14.99 5.75 -38.84
N VAL A 264 -15.12 4.69 -39.63
CA VAL A 264 -14.55 3.38 -39.30
C VAL A 264 -13.02 3.42 -39.51
N THR A 265 -12.28 3.66 -38.42
CA THR A 265 -10.81 3.74 -38.44
C THR A 265 -10.12 2.38 -38.34
N VAL A 266 -10.69 1.45 -37.58
CA VAL A 266 -10.23 0.07 -37.44
C VAL A 266 -11.22 -0.83 -38.15
N SER A 267 -10.76 -1.71 -39.03
CA SER A 267 -11.63 -2.60 -39.79
C SER A 267 -11.02 -3.98 -40.03
N PHE A 268 -11.90 -4.97 -40.20
CA PHE A 268 -11.52 -6.38 -40.35
C PHE A 268 -12.19 -7.01 -41.57
N TRP A 269 -12.16 -6.29 -42.70
CA TRP A 269 -12.75 -6.70 -43.96
C TRP A 269 -12.08 -7.95 -44.54
N ASN A 270 -12.90 -8.88 -45.00
CA ASN A 270 -12.47 -9.88 -45.95
C ASN A 270 -12.40 -9.21 -47.35
N LEU A 271 -11.20 -9.16 -47.93
CA LEU A 271 -10.97 -8.47 -49.21
C LEU A 271 -11.23 -9.41 -50.41
N PRO A 272 -11.68 -8.87 -51.56
CA PRO A 272 -12.07 -7.47 -51.80
C PRO A 272 -13.45 -7.12 -51.20
N VAL A 273 -13.62 -5.87 -50.77
CA VAL A 273 -14.93 -5.33 -50.36
C VAL A 273 -15.77 -5.07 -51.61
N GLY A 274 -17.00 -5.59 -51.65
CA GLY A 274 -17.94 -5.43 -52.74
C GLY A 274 -18.64 -4.05 -52.76
N SER A 275 -19.81 -4.01 -53.42
CA SER A 275 -20.63 -2.80 -53.60
C SER A 275 -21.83 -2.72 -52.63
N GLY A 276 -21.83 -3.51 -51.56
CA GLY A 276 -22.85 -3.47 -50.53
C GLY A 276 -22.76 -2.23 -49.64
N ASP A 277 -23.91 -1.82 -49.11
CA ASP A 277 -24.07 -0.61 -48.29
C ASP A 277 -24.09 -0.90 -46.78
N CYS A 278 -24.25 -2.16 -46.37
CA CYS A 278 -24.30 -2.57 -44.97
C CYS A 278 -23.26 -3.63 -44.65
N ALA A 279 -22.63 -3.50 -43.47
CA ALA A 279 -21.60 -4.42 -43.00
C ALA A 279 -22.20 -5.59 -42.20
N ARG A 280 -21.59 -6.76 -42.31
CA ARG A 280 -21.93 -7.96 -41.54
C ARG A 280 -20.70 -8.75 -41.13
N TYR A 281 -20.82 -9.53 -40.07
CA TYR A 281 -19.93 -10.66 -39.77
C TYR A 281 -20.31 -11.84 -40.65
N ASP A 282 -19.34 -12.44 -41.35
CA ASP A 282 -19.59 -13.55 -42.28
C ASP A 282 -18.88 -14.84 -41.84
N GLY A 283 -19.63 -15.84 -41.40
CA GLY A 283 -19.09 -17.13 -40.96
C GLY A 283 -18.34 -17.89 -42.06
N THR A 284 -18.72 -17.73 -43.33
CA THR A 284 -18.05 -18.39 -44.46
C THR A 284 -16.65 -17.83 -44.72
N LYS A 285 -16.37 -16.64 -44.15
CA LYS A 285 -15.11 -15.92 -44.21
C LYS A 285 -14.40 -15.87 -42.85
N GLY A 286 -14.69 -16.84 -41.97
CA GLY A 286 -14.04 -16.91 -40.65
C GLY A 286 -14.44 -15.77 -39.72
N TRP A 287 -15.66 -15.24 -39.86
CA TRP A 287 -16.19 -14.12 -39.07
C TRP A 287 -15.47 -12.78 -39.28
N LEU A 288 -14.77 -12.65 -40.41
CA LEU A 288 -14.34 -11.35 -40.92
C LEU A 288 -15.55 -10.56 -41.46
N TRP A 289 -15.33 -9.26 -41.66
CA TRP A 289 -16.38 -8.36 -42.12
C TRP A 289 -16.60 -8.53 -43.62
N SER A 290 -17.83 -8.45 -44.06
CA SER A 290 -18.21 -8.42 -45.47
C SER A 290 -19.36 -7.46 -45.67
N ASP A 291 -19.44 -6.86 -46.84
CA ASP A 291 -20.50 -5.95 -47.22
C ASP A 291 -21.63 -6.70 -47.94
N THR A 292 -22.85 -6.21 -47.79
CA THR A 292 -24.01 -6.79 -48.46
C THR A 292 -25.15 -5.77 -48.60
N ASP A 293 -26.23 -6.16 -49.27
CA ASP A 293 -27.46 -5.36 -49.38
C ASP A 293 -28.16 -5.29 -48.02
N CYS A 294 -28.47 -4.09 -47.56
CA CYS A 294 -29.16 -3.82 -46.29
C CYS A 294 -30.55 -4.50 -46.18
N ASN A 295 -31.16 -4.92 -47.29
CA ASN A 295 -32.45 -5.61 -47.35
C ASN A 295 -32.34 -7.14 -47.16
N MET A 296 -31.13 -7.66 -46.97
CA MET A 296 -30.94 -9.08 -46.64
C MET A 296 -31.48 -9.39 -45.24
N HIS A 297 -32.02 -10.59 -45.05
CA HIS A 297 -32.51 -11.02 -43.74
C HIS A 297 -31.39 -11.78 -43.02
N LEU A 298 -30.73 -11.11 -42.08
CA LEU A 298 -29.60 -11.69 -41.32
C LEU A 298 -29.90 -11.72 -39.82
N ASN A 299 -29.14 -12.56 -39.11
CA ASN A 299 -29.09 -12.50 -37.65
C ASN A 299 -28.46 -11.17 -37.21
N TYR A 300 -28.56 -10.82 -35.94
CA TYR A 300 -28.03 -9.53 -35.47
C TYR A 300 -27.58 -9.61 -34.02
N ILE A 301 -26.67 -8.70 -33.67
CA ILE A 301 -26.11 -8.57 -32.34
C ILE A 301 -26.55 -7.22 -31.79
N CYS A 302 -27.33 -7.23 -30.70
CA CYS A 302 -27.62 -6.01 -29.97
C CYS A 302 -26.55 -5.82 -28.88
N GLN A 303 -25.88 -4.67 -28.89
CA GLN A 303 -25.07 -4.23 -27.75
C GLN A 303 -25.92 -3.36 -26.82
N HIS A 304 -25.69 -3.52 -25.52
CA HIS A 304 -26.34 -2.77 -24.45
C HIS A 304 -25.30 -2.29 -23.44
N GLN A 305 -25.50 -1.10 -22.91
CA GLN A 305 -24.79 -0.63 -21.73
C GLN A 305 -25.50 -1.07 -20.45
N PRO A 306 -24.76 -1.38 -19.38
CA PRO A 306 -25.31 -1.68 -18.06
C PRO A 306 -26.02 -0.45 -17.50
N LYS A 307 -27.16 -0.67 -16.84
CA LYS A 307 -27.90 0.42 -16.19
C LYS A 307 -27.42 0.71 -14.77
N ALA A 308 -26.65 -0.21 -14.19
CA ALA A 308 -26.18 -0.16 -12.82
C ALA A 308 -24.86 -0.91 -12.66
N CYS A 309 -24.02 -0.45 -11.73
CA CYS A 309 -22.76 -1.12 -11.37
C CYS A 309 -22.97 -2.31 -10.44
N GLY A 310 -24.15 -2.41 -9.81
CA GLY A 310 -24.42 -3.35 -8.73
C GLY A 310 -23.91 -2.85 -7.38
N ARG A 311 -24.38 -3.47 -6.29
CA ARG A 311 -23.94 -3.15 -4.93
C ARG A 311 -22.44 -3.42 -4.80
N PRO A 312 -21.60 -2.43 -4.44
CA PRO A 312 -20.17 -2.64 -4.31
C PRO A 312 -19.83 -3.36 -3.01
N GLU A 313 -18.58 -3.84 -2.94
CA GLU A 313 -18.02 -4.45 -1.74
C GLU A 313 -17.93 -3.43 -0.60
N GLN A 314 -18.26 -3.88 0.61
CA GLN A 314 -18.15 -3.12 1.84
C GLN A 314 -16.97 -3.68 2.65
N PRO A 315 -15.90 -2.90 2.87
CA PRO A 315 -14.75 -3.33 3.66
C PRO A 315 -15.14 -3.74 5.09
N PRO A 316 -14.40 -4.66 5.74
CA PRO A 316 -14.63 -4.96 7.14
C PRO A 316 -14.38 -3.72 8.02
N ASN A 317 -15.09 -3.63 9.14
CA ASN A 317 -15.06 -2.48 10.06
C ASN A 317 -15.34 -1.15 9.36
N SER A 318 -16.34 -1.15 8.46
CA SER A 318 -16.75 0.02 7.71
C SER A 318 -18.26 0.09 7.55
N THR A 319 -18.73 1.29 7.27
CA THR A 319 -20.10 1.64 6.91
C THR A 319 -20.12 2.14 5.46
N MET A 320 -21.05 1.59 4.67
CA MET A 320 -21.24 1.95 3.27
C MET A 320 -22.65 2.51 3.07
N VAL A 321 -22.74 3.75 2.60
CA VAL A 321 -24.00 4.49 2.42
C VAL A 321 -24.23 4.78 0.94
N SER A 322 -25.40 4.41 0.44
CA SER A 322 -25.83 4.73 -0.93
C SER A 322 -27.35 4.65 -1.08
N GLU A 323 -27.93 5.51 -1.92
CA GLU A 323 -29.35 5.51 -2.25
C GLU A 323 -29.71 4.48 -3.33
N ASN A 324 -28.85 4.34 -4.35
CA ASN A 324 -29.00 3.40 -5.46
C ASN A 324 -27.64 3.13 -6.13
N TYR A 325 -27.59 2.15 -7.03
CA TYR A 325 -26.34 1.71 -7.69
C TYR A 325 -26.37 1.92 -9.21
N ASN A 326 -27.22 2.83 -9.69
CA ASN A 326 -27.36 3.13 -11.11
C ASN A 326 -26.16 3.92 -11.63
N VAL A 327 -25.99 3.94 -12.95
CA VAL A 327 -24.98 4.80 -13.59
C VAL A 327 -25.15 6.25 -13.12
N GLY A 328 -24.06 6.87 -12.68
CA GLY A 328 -23.99 8.21 -12.09
C GLY A 328 -24.20 8.26 -10.57
N ALA A 329 -24.53 7.15 -9.92
CA ALA A 329 -24.73 7.12 -8.46
C ALA A 329 -23.42 7.11 -7.68
N ASN A 330 -23.45 7.70 -6.48
CA ASN A 330 -22.32 7.76 -5.57
C ASN A 330 -22.51 6.79 -4.40
N VAL A 331 -21.39 6.21 -3.96
CA VAL A 331 -21.31 5.34 -2.79
C VAL A 331 -20.26 5.91 -1.87
N GLU A 332 -20.64 6.19 -0.63
CA GLU A 332 -19.78 6.76 0.40
C GLU A 332 -19.37 5.70 1.42
N TYR A 333 -18.11 5.74 1.83
CA TYR A 333 -17.49 4.81 2.75
C TYR A 333 -16.93 5.55 3.96
N SER A 334 -17.22 5.01 5.14
CA SER A 334 -16.66 5.46 6.41
C SER A 334 -16.17 4.27 7.22
N CYS A 335 -15.02 4.39 7.89
CA CYS A 335 -14.55 3.33 8.78
C CYS A 335 -15.16 3.45 10.17
N ASP A 336 -15.31 2.31 10.83
CA ASP A 336 -15.73 2.24 12.24
C ASP A 336 -14.65 2.86 13.15
N GLU A 337 -15.04 3.15 14.39
CA GLU A 337 -14.16 3.82 15.35
C GLU A 337 -12.80 3.08 15.49
N GLY A 338 -11.71 3.86 15.49
CA GLY A 338 -10.36 3.33 15.60
C GLY A 338 -9.74 2.77 14.31
N HIS A 339 -10.44 2.84 13.18
CA HIS A 339 -9.93 2.44 11.86
C HIS A 339 -9.75 3.65 10.95
N LEU A 340 -8.66 3.65 10.18
CA LEU A 340 -8.37 4.68 9.17
C LEU A 340 -8.81 4.19 7.79
N LEU A 341 -9.52 5.05 7.05
CA LEU A 341 -9.89 4.80 5.67
C LEU A 341 -8.69 5.06 4.76
N VAL A 342 -8.22 4.01 4.08
CA VAL A 342 -7.14 4.07 3.09
C VAL A 342 -7.75 3.85 1.71
N GLY A 343 -7.77 4.90 0.88
CA GLY A 343 -8.37 4.89 -0.44
C GLY A 343 -9.46 5.96 -0.60
N PRO A 344 -10.30 5.87 -1.65
CA PRO A 344 -11.34 6.86 -1.90
C PRO A 344 -12.50 6.71 -0.92
N SER A 345 -12.92 7.82 -0.31
CA SER A 345 -14.12 7.85 0.55
C SER A 345 -15.42 7.81 -0.25
N ILE A 346 -15.38 8.15 -1.54
CA ILE A 346 -16.55 8.18 -2.43
C ILE A 346 -16.20 7.50 -3.74
N ARG A 347 -17.08 6.62 -4.23
CA ARG A 347 -16.96 5.98 -5.54
C ARG A 347 -18.20 6.27 -6.37
N THR A 348 -18.00 6.57 -7.66
CA THR A 348 -19.05 6.91 -8.61
C THR A 348 -19.25 5.76 -9.60
N CYS A 349 -20.49 5.34 -9.84
CA CYS A 349 -20.82 4.35 -10.85
C CYS A 349 -20.74 4.97 -12.26
N LEU A 350 -19.88 4.44 -13.12
CA LEU A 350 -19.69 4.89 -14.50
C LEU A 350 -20.63 4.19 -15.48
N ASP A 351 -20.76 4.76 -16.67
CA ASP A 351 -21.52 4.22 -17.82
C ASP A 351 -21.01 2.87 -18.33
N THR A 352 -19.76 2.55 -18.00
CA THR A 352 -19.15 1.22 -18.19
C THR A 352 -19.74 0.14 -17.28
N GLY A 353 -20.58 0.52 -16.29
CA GLY A 353 -21.09 -0.39 -15.26
C GLY A 353 -20.06 -0.77 -14.20
N PHE A 354 -18.99 0.00 -14.10
CA PHE A 354 -17.97 -0.12 -13.05
C PHE A 354 -17.84 1.18 -12.26
N TYR A 355 -17.35 1.07 -11.03
CA TYR A 355 -16.99 2.25 -10.25
C TYR A 355 -15.69 2.85 -10.77
N ASN A 356 -15.59 4.18 -10.67
CA ASN A 356 -14.46 4.98 -11.15
C ASN A 356 -13.11 4.63 -10.50
N GLU A 357 -13.12 4.12 -9.26
CA GLU A 357 -11.93 3.84 -8.47
C GLU A 357 -12.05 2.50 -7.74
N PHE A 358 -10.95 2.06 -7.11
CA PHE A 358 -10.89 0.84 -6.29
C PHE A 358 -11.64 0.99 -4.96
N PRO A 359 -12.15 -0.10 -4.36
CA PRO A 359 -12.74 -0.04 -3.02
C PRO A 359 -11.69 0.41 -1.97
N PRO A 360 -12.06 1.28 -1.01
CA PRO A 360 -11.17 1.65 0.09
C PRO A 360 -10.95 0.46 1.04
N VAL A 361 -9.96 0.58 1.93
CA VAL A 361 -9.70 -0.41 2.99
C VAL A 361 -9.67 0.29 4.34
N CYS A 362 -10.37 -0.26 5.32
CA CYS A 362 -10.30 0.21 6.70
C CYS A 362 -9.19 -0.54 7.45
N LYS A 363 -8.14 0.18 7.83
CA LYS A 363 -7.00 -0.38 8.58
C LYS A 363 -6.93 0.17 9.98
N ARG A 364 -6.71 -0.70 10.96
CA ARG A 364 -6.34 -0.31 12.31
C ARG A 364 -4.81 -0.19 12.37
N ILE A 365 -4.31 1.03 12.26
CA ILE A 365 -2.87 1.30 12.24
C ILE A 365 -2.36 1.41 13.67
N GLN A 366 -1.34 0.61 14.01
CA GLN A 366 -0.65 0.66 15.30
C GLN A 366 0.86 0.53 15.08
N CYS A 367 1.64 1.49 15.57
CA CYS A 367 3.09 1.54 15.34
C CYS A 367 3.92 0.73 16.34
N GLY A 368 3.27 -0.04 17.21
CA GLY A 368 3.89 -0.72 18.35
C GLY A 368 4.41 0.26 19.42
N TYR A 369 5.03 -0.30 20.46
CA TYR A 369 5.64 0.52 21.51
C TYR A 369 6.93 1.18 20.99
N PRO A 370 7.16 2.47 21.32
CA PRO A 370 8.39 3.16 20.96
C PRO A 370 9.63 2.46 21.53
N ALA A 371 10.74 2.53 20.81
CA ALA A 371 12.00 1.97 21.30
C ALA A 371 12.53 2.78 22.50
N ASP A 372 13.07 2.08 23.50
CA ASP A 372 13.79 2.68 24.62
C ASP A 372 15.09 3.34 24.15
N ILE A 373 15.50 4.40 24.86
CA ILE A 373 16.76 5.12 24.61
C ILE A 373 17.64 5.06 25.85
N ALA A 374 18.96 4.93 25.66
CA ALA A 374 19.90 4.95 26.78
C ALA A 374 19.99 6.36 27.39
N ASN A 375 20.04 6.44 28.73
CA ASN A 375 20.08 7.70 29.49
C ASN A 375 18.92 8.64 29.15
N GLY A 376 17.74 8.06 28.94
CA GLY A 376 16.50 8.78 28.70
C GLY A 376 15.30 7.86 28.85
N LYS A 377 14.13 8.46 28.72
CA LYS A 377 12.83 7.81 28.86
C LYS A 377 11.87 8.36 27.81
N TYR A 378 10.79 7.65 27.57
CA TYR A 378 9.69 8.16 26.75
C TYR A 378 8.37 8.14 27.50
N THR A 379 7.44 8.96 27.04
CA THR A 379 6.05 8.99 27.49
C THR A 379 5.14 8.95 26.26
N LEU A 380 4.12 8.09 26.31
CA LEU A 380 3.09 8.05 25.28
C LEU A 380 2.03 9.11 25.59
N VAL A 381 1.71 9.95 24.61
CA VAL A 381 0.60 10.89 24.73
C VAL A 381 -0.70 10.09 24.71
N ASN A 382 -1.49 10.20 25.77
CA ASN A 382 -2.76 9.47 25.97
C ASN A 382 -2.62 7.93 26.00
N ASP A 383 -1.45 7.39 26.36
CA ASP A 383 -1.18 5.94 26.44
C ASP A 383 -1.58 5.15 25.17
N SER A 384 -1.48 5.80 24.01
CA SER A 384 -1.93 5.27 22.72
C SER A 384 -0.78 5.11 21.74
N VAL A 385 -0.88 4.06 20.89
CA VAL A 385 0.10 3.74 19.83
C VAL A 385 -0.54 3.64 18.44
N GLY A 386 -1.78 4.12 18.32
CA GLY A 386 -2.52 4.13 17.06
C GLY A 386 -2.09 5.25 16.11
N TYR A 387 -2.64 5.30 14.90
CA TYR A 387 -2.40 6.38 13.94
C TYR A 387 -2.47 7.78 14.58
N LEU A 388 -1.50 8.64 14.27
CA LEU A 388 -1.31 9.99 14.84
C LEU A 388 -1.06 10.07 16.35
N SER A 389 -0.99 8.93 17.05
CA SER A 389 -0.52 8.90 18.44
C SER A 389 0.89 9.45 18.50
N ARG A 390 1.24 10.10 19.61
CA ARG A 390 2.52 10.78 19.78
C ARG A 390 3.30 10.17 20.92
N VAL A 391 4.60 10.03 20.72
CA VAL A 391 5.56 9.72 21.78
C VAL A 391 6.43 10.94 22.02
N MET A 392 6.69 11.24 23.30
CA MET A 392 7.63 12.26 23.73
C MET A 392 8.80 11.62 24.45
N TYR A 393 10.01 11.86 23.94
CA TYR A 393 11.25 11.43 24.56
C TYR A 393 11.84 12.54 25.42
N ASN A 394 12.48 12.13 26.52
CA ASN A 394 13.17 13.00 27.47
C ASN A 394 14.51 12.35 27.85
N CYS A 395 15.59 13.12 27.84
CA CYS A 395 16.86 12.64 28.37
C CYS A 395 16.90 12.74 29.90
N ASP A 396 17.65 11.83 30.52
CA ASP A 396 17.94 11.89 31.94
C ASP A 396 18.85 13.10 32.26
N GLU A 397 18.92 13.47 33.54
CA GLU A 397 19.73 14.59 33.99
C GLU A 397 21.22 14.40 33.62
N GLY A 398 21.86 15.46 33.11
CA GLY A 398 23.25 15.41 32.64
C GLY A 398 23.43 14.96 31.18
N TYR A 399 22.33 14.72 30.47
CA TYR A 399 22.34 14.37 29.04
C TYR A 399 21.56 15.39 28.20
N LYS A 400 22.05 15.66 26.99
CA LYS A 400 21.41 16.51 25.98
C LYS A 400 20.82 15.65 24.87
N MET A 401 19.65 16.06 24.36
CA MET A 401 18.98 15.36 23.27
C MET A 401 19.53 15.75 21.90
N ILE A 402 19.85 14.75 21.09
CA ILE A 402 20.19 14.86 19.67
C ILE A 402 19.12 14.17 18.84
N GLY A 403 18.32 14.94 18.09
CA GLY A 403 17.25 14.43 17.24
C GLY A 403 15.88 15.02 17.58
N ARG A 404 14.80 14.40 17.07
CA ARG A 404 13.43 14.82 17.33
C ARG A 404 12.93 14.22 18.64
N ALA A 405 12.55 15.07 19.58
CA ALA A 405 11.95 14.66 20.86
C ALA A 405 10.57 14.03 20.70
N GLN A 406 9.82 14.46 19.69
CA GLN A 406 8.46 13.99 19.44
C GLN A 406 8.38 13.24 18.12
N LEU A 407 7.84 12.02 18.17
CA LEU A 407 7.50 11.23 16.99
C LEU A 407 5.99 10.98 16.96
N ALA A 408 5.45 10.78 15.77
CA ALA A 408 4.04 10.43 15.56
C ALA A 408 3.93 9.09 14.82
N CYS A 409 2.93 8.30 15.15
CA CYS A 409 2.62 7.06 14.45
C CYS A 409 2.04 7.37 13.07
N ASP A 410 2.71 6.89 12.02
CA ASP A 410 2.43 7.20 10.63
C ASP A 410 1.61 6.09 9.94
N ILE A 411 1.21 6.32 8.68
CA ILE A 411 0.34 5.42 7.91
C ILE A 411 1.02 4.09 7.52
N ASP A 412 2.35 4.02 7.59
CA ASP A 412 3.16 2.84 7.29
C ASP A 412 3.37 1.94 8.52
N GLU A 413 2.56 2.14 9.57
CA GLU A 413 2.64 1.40 10.85
C GLU A 413 3.99 1.58 11.55
N ARG A 414 4.66 2.71 11.32
CA ARG A 414 5.91 3.08 11.99
C ARG A 414 5.85 4.48 12.56
N TRP A 415 6.67 4.72 13.57
CA TRP A 415 6.92 6.07 14.04
C TRP A 415 7.64 6.86 12.93
N ASN A 416 7.21 8.10 12.68
CA ASN A 416 7.64 8.94 11.56
C ASN A 416 9.11 9.44 11.64
N GLY A 417 9.98 8.73 12.34
CA GLY A 417 11.39 9.03 12.52
C GLY A 417 12.10 8.04 13.44
N PRO A 418 13.44 8.04 13.44
CA PRO A 418 14.21 7.27 14.41
C PRO A 418 14.11 7.89 15.82
N PRO A 419 14.25 7.09 16.89
CA PRO A 419 14.37 7.61 18.26
C PRO A 419 15.55 8.58 18.40
N PRO A 420 15.43 9.63 19.23
CA PRO A 420 16.54 10.55 19.48
C PRO A 420 17.62 9.87 20.34
N ARG A 421 18.81 10.46 20.37
CA ARG A 421 19.93 10.00 21.21
C ARG A 421 20.16 10.97 22.36
N CYS A 422 20.48 10.44 23.54
CA CYS A 422 20.88 11.23 24.70
C CYS A 422 22.40 11.14 24.85
N GLU A 423 23.09 12.23 24.59
CA GLU A 423 24.54 12.33 24.72
C GLU A 423 24.90 13.04 26.02
N PRO A 424 25.96 12.61 26.74
CA PRO A 424 26.34 13.27 27.97
C PRO A 424 26.75 14.72 27.69
N ILE A 425 26.44 15.61 28.64
CA ILE A 425 26.83 17.01 28.57
C ILE A 425 28.35 17.09 28.76
N GLN A 426 29.01 17.87 27.90
CA GLN A 426 30.45 18.03 27.92
C GLN A 426 30.81 19.34 28.62
N CYS A 427 31.71 19.26 29.60
CA CYS A 427 32.27 20.45 30.23
C CYS A 427 33.38 21.07 29.36
N GLY A 428 33.65 22.35 29.58
CA GLY A 428 34.82 23.01 29.00
C GLY A 428 36.12 22.35 29.46
N GLN A 429 37.22 22.63 28.74
CA GLN A 429 38.53 22.16 29.20
C GLN A 429 38.82 22.68 30.62
N PRO A 430 39.37 21.83 31.51
CA PRO A 430 39.80 22.25 32.84
C PRO A 430 40.71 23.48 32.77
N PRO A 431 40.51 24.48 33.63
CA PRO A 431 41.41 25.64 33.69
C PRO A 431 42.86 25.22 33.99
N ALA A 432 43.83 25.79 33.27
CA ALA A 432 45.23 25.64 33.64
C ALA A 432 45.52 26.49 34.89
N ILE A 433 46.10 25.87 35.93
CA ILE A 433 46.48 26.54 37.17
C ILE A 433 48.00 26.54 37.27
N ASP A 434 48.58 27.71 37.52
CA ASP A 434 50.02 27.86 37.69
C ASP A 434 50.52 27.03 38.88
N ASN A 435 51.66 26.36 38.70
CA ASN A 435 52.26 25.46 39.69
C ASN A 435 51.37 24.29 40.15
N ALA A 436 50.33 23.93 39.39
CA ALA A 436 49.53 22.73 39.61
C ALA A 436 49.75 21.65 38.53
N ILE A 437 49.43 20.41 38.86
CA ILE A 437 49.39 19.24 38.00
C ILE A 437 47.95 18.72 38.02
N LEU A 438 47.33 18.65 36.84
CA LEU A 438 46.01 18.08 36.65
C LEU A 438 46.13 16.56 36.48
N THR A 439 45.40 15.83 37.32
CA THR A 439 45.21 14.38 37.20
C THR A 439 43.76 14.14 36.78
N ALA A 440 43.58 13.56 35.59
CA ALA A 440 42.28 13.19 35.07
C ALA A 440 42.31 11.73 34.58
N SER A 441 41.23 11.00 34.84
CA SER A 441 41.09 9.59 34.48
C SER A 441 41.07 9.38 32.94
N GLU A 442 40.53 10.35 32.19
CA GLU A 442 40.41 10.34 30.73
C GLU A 442 40.52 11.76 30.15
N ASN A 443 40.83 11.89 28.85
CA ASN A 443 40.86 13.18 28.12
C ASN A 443 39.46 13.68 27.69
N ASN A 444 38.38 13.01 28.10
CA ASN A 444 37.01 13.37 27.75
C ASN A 444 36.23 13.84 28.99
N PHE A 445 35.98 15.14 29.09
CA PHE A 445 35.35 15.78 30.26
C PHE A 445 33.84 15.85 30.10
N ILE A 446 33.16 14.76 30.45
CA ILE A 446 31.70 14.62 30.33
C ILE A 446 31.03 14.65 31.71
N TYR A 447 29.70 14.77 31.74
CA TYR A 447 28.92 14.77 32.97
C TYR A 447 29.32 13.62 33.91
N GLY A 448 29.60 13.96 35.17
CA GLY A 448 30.06 13.02 36.19
C GLY A 448 31.57 12.74 36.19
N THR A 449 32.35 13.24 35.22
CA THR A 449 33.82 13.15 35.25
C THR A 449 34.38 13.96 36.41
N GLU A 450 35.21 13.32 37.24
CA GLU A 450 35.98 13.95 38.33
C GLU A 450 37.41 14.23 37.86
N ILE A 451 37.89 15.44 38.13
CA ILE A 451 39.28 15.84 37.91
C ILE A 451 39.91 16.30 39.22
N GLU A 452 41.21 16.07 39.39
CA GLU A 452 41.93 16.42 40.62
C GLU A 452 43.19 17.24 40.33
N TYR A 453 43.37 18.32 41.08
CA TYR A 453 44.56 19.17 41.00
C TYR A 453 45.50 18.89 42.17
N THR A 454 46.79 18.82 41.87
CA THR A 454 47.87 18.66 42.86
C THR A 454 48.92 19.75 42.66
N CYS A 455 49.31 20.48 43.71
CA CYS A 455 50.34 21.50 43.58
C CYS A 455 51.74 20.88 43.46
N LYS A 456 52.63 21.54 42.72
CA LYS A 456 54.05 21.18 42.61
C LYS A 456 54.75 21.44 43.94
N ALA A 457 55.90 20.78 44.15
CA ALA A 457 56.66 20.90 45.40
C ALA A 457 57.02 22.36 45.74
N GLY A 458 56.79 22.77 47.00
CA GLY A 458 56.98 24.13 47.49
C GLY A 458 55.73 25.01 47.44
N PHE A 459 54.58 24.45 47.04
CA PHE A 459 53.29 25.13 47.01
C PHE A 459 52.21 24.29 47.70
N HIS A 460 51.30 24.94 48.44
CA HIS A 460 50.11 24.32 49.00
C HIS A 460 48.84 24.69 48.22
N LEU A 461 47.86 23.79 48.21
CA LEU A 461 46.61 23.94 47.47
C LEU A 461 45.54 24.66 48.30
N THR A 462 45.01 25.76 47.78
CA THR A 462 43.93 26.56 48.38
C THR A 462 42.68 26.46 47.51
N GLY A 463 41.66 25.72 47.99
CA GLY A 463 40.40 25.48 47.28
C GLY A 463 39.99 24.01 47.24
N SER A 464 39.02 23.65 46.40
CA SER A 464 38.66 22.23 46.19
C SER A 464 39.69 21.57 45.29
N ALA A 465 40.37 20.53 45.78
CA ALA A 465 41.30 19.75 44.97
C ALA A 465 40.58 18.98 43.86
N LYS A 466 39.32 18.58 44.09
CA LYS A 466 38.49 17.78 43.19
C LYS A 466 37.35 18.59 42.61
N LEU A 467 37.12 18.44 41.30
CA LEU A 467 36.07 19.13 40.55
C LEU A 467 35.30 18.11 39.72
N ILE A 468 33.97 18.20 39.73
CA ILE A 468 33.08 17.28 39.02
C ILE A 468 32.34 18.04 37.92
N CYS A 469 32.30 17.48 36.72
CA CYS A 469 31.53 18.03 35.62
C CYS A 469 30.02 17.90 35.89
N SER A 470 29.33 19.04 36.03
CA SER A 470 27.90 19.13 36.36
C SER A 470 27.01 19.13 35.10
N ALA A 471 25.71 18.89 35.31
CA ALA A 471 24.70 18.83 34.24
C ALA A 471 24.49 20.18 33.52
N ASN A 472 25.01 21.28 34.05
CA ASN A 472 24.99 22.59 33.39
C ASN A 472 26.20 22.82 32.44
N GLY A 473 27.10 21.84 32.30
CA GLY A 473 28.31 21.95 31.49
C GLY A 473 29.44 22.76 32.14
N GLN A 474 29.35 23.03 33.44
CA GLN A 474 30.41 23.65 34.25
C GLN A 474 30.88 22.69 35.34
N TYR A 475 32.08 22.94 35.88
CA TYR A 475 32.53 22.26 37.08
C TYR A 475 31.75 22.75 38.30
N ASP A 476 31.50 21.83 39.23
CA ASP A 476 30.73 22.06 40.45
C ASP A 476 31.32 23.12 41.40
N ASN A 477 32.65 23.29 41.38
CA ASN A 477 33.37 24.27 42.17
C ASN A 477 34.27 25.19 41.31
N LEU A 478 34.79 26.25 41.92
CA LEU A 478 35.80 27.12 41.29
C LEU A 478 37.19 26.45 41.30
N PRO A 479 38.05 26.74 40.31
CA PRO A 479 39.41 26.19 40.25
C PRO A 479 40.25 26.59 41.48
N PRO A 480 41.04 25.67 42.07
CA PRO A 480 41.90 25.97 43.20
C PRO A 480 43.10 26.87 42.82
N LYS A 481 43.87 27.31 43.81
CA LYS A 481 45.13 28.06 43.62
C LYS A 481 46.28 27.35 44.32
N CYS A 482 47.49 27.45 43.78
CA CYS A 482 48.72 26.98 44.42
C CYS A 482 49.52 28.19 44.94
N GLU A 483 49.72 28.27 46.24
CA GLU A 483 50.41 29.38 46.92
C GLU A 483 51.74 28.89 47.51
N GLU A 484 52.79 29.72 47.47
CA GLU A 484 54.14 29.36 47.94
C GLU A 484 54.15 29.10 49.45
N ASP A 485 54.91 28.09 49.87
CA ASP A 485 55.18 27.85 51.29
C ASP A 485 56.28 28.82 51.76
N GLU A 486 55.98 29.70 52.73
CA GLU A 486 56.98 30.63 53.27
C GLU A 486 58.15 29.86 53.89
N THR A 487 59.33 29.97 53.26
CA THR A 487 60.58 29.42 53.79
C THR A 487 61.11 30.31 54.91
N THR A 488 60.98 29.85 56.17
CA THR A 488 61.68 30.43 57.33
C THR A 488 63.20 30.35 57.11
N THR A 489 63.78 31.45 56.66
CA THR A 489 65.23 31.68 56.68
C THR A 489 65.57 32.43 57.97
N THR A 490 66.19 31.74 58.92
CA THR A 490 66.70 32.29 60.17
C THR A 490 67.83 33.29 59.88
N ALA A 491 67.58 34.58 60.07
CA ALA A 491 68.61 35.61 60.09
C ALA A 491 68.83 36.12 61.52
N THR A 492 70.01 35.81 62.04
CA THR A 492 70.58 36.28 63.30
C THR A 492 70.79 37.80 63.27
N THR A 493 70.33 38.54 64.29
CA THR A 493 70.84 39.90 64.56
C THR A 493 70.72 40.25 66.05
N THR A 494 71.87 40.26 66.72
CA THR A 494 72.21 41.07 67.90
C THR A 494 71.92 42.55 67.58
N THR A 495 71.41 43.44 68.44
CA THR A 495 71.91 43.84 69.77
C THR A 495 70.96 44.88 70.40
N THR A 496 71.02 44.98 71.73
CA THR A 496 70.81 46.16 72.61
C THR A 496 69.42 46.78 72.83
N SER A 497 68.85 46.40 73.98
CA SER A 497 68.33 47.24 75.09
C SER A 497 67.99 48.73 74.83
N THR A 498 66.74 49.12 75.13
CA THR A 498 66.39 49.87 76.35
C THR A 498 64.87 49.98 76.59
N THR A 499 64.49 49.77 77.85
CA THR A 499 63.37 50.32 78.65
C THR A 499 62.62 51.50 77.99
N THR A 500 61.28 51.66 78.04
CA THR A 500 60.47 51.90 79.27
C THR A 500 58.96 52.00 78.90
N MET A 501 58.09 51.44 79.75
CA MET A 501 56.69 51.77 80.13
C MET A 501 55.64 52.35 79.12
N LYS A 502 54.56 51.55 78.88
CA LYS A 502 53.08 51.74 79.12
C LYS A 502 52.49 53.18 79.27
N PRO A 503 51.15 53.45 79.13
CA PRO A 503 49.98 52.58 78.81
C PRO A 503 48.81 53.27 77.99
N ILE A 504 47.62 52.64 77.98
CA ILE A 504 46.22 53.19 77.88
C ILE A 504 45.64 53.33 76.45
N LEU A 505 44.74 52.44 75.99
CA LEU A 505 43.27 52.29 76.18
C LEU A 505 42.45 53.04 75.11
N VAL A 506 41.44 52.35 74.53
CA VAL A 506 40.04 52.78 74.25
C VAL A 506 39.48 52.24 72.90
N THR A 507 38.77 51.12 73.02
CA THR A 507 37.35 50.83 72.66
C THR A 507 36.61 51.35 71.39
N ILE A 508 35.77 50.42 70.85
CA ILE A 508 34.44 50.55 70.14
C ILE A 508 34.50 50.85 68.62
N SER A 509 34.16 49.94 67.69
CA SER A 509 32.89 49.28 67.28
C SER A 509 32.10 50.00 66.16
N ALA A 510 31.71 49.19 65.16
CA ALA A 510 30.40 49.12 64.48
C ALA A 510 30.30 49.43 62.97
N LYS A 511 29.77 48.41 62.26
CA LYS A 511 29.04 48.35 60.97
C LYS A 511 27.91 49.42 60.86
N PRO A 512 27.25 49.71 59.70
CA PRO A 512 26.63 48.72 58.78
C PRO A 512 26.35 49.09 57.28
N MET A 513 25.90 48.06 56.52
CA MET A 513 24.91 47.96 55.41
C MET A 513 25.02 48.70 54.04
N THR A 514 24.65 47.90 53.01
CA THR A 514 24.38 48.08 51.55
C THR A 514 23.11 48.93 51.25
N PRO A 515 22.59 49.20 50.00
CA PRO A 515 22.74 48.50 48.68
C PRO A 515 22.63 49.34 47.35
N SER A 516 22.64 48.64 46.19
CA SER A 516 21.71 48.81 45.02
C SER A 516 22.29 49.04 43.58
N ARG A 517 21.80 48.17 42.66
CA ARG A 517 21.48 48.19 41.19
C ARG A 517 22.18 49.07 40.11
N ARG A 518 22.57 48.36 39.01
CA ARG A 518 22.37 48.52 37.51
C ARG A 518 22.16 49.94 36.93
N PRO A 519 22.60 50.28 35.67
CA PRO A 519 22.01 49.70 34.43
C PRO A 519 22.74 49.84 33.03
N ILE A 520 22.14 49.19 31.98
CA ILE A 520 21.91 49.59 30.54
C ILE A 520 22.96 49.41 29.37
N ARG A 521 22.39 48.88 28.25
CA ARG A 521 22.68 48.77 26.76
C ARG A 521 23.52 49.89 26.06
N PRO A 522 23.95 49.82 24.75
CA PRO A 522 23.22 49.27 23.56
C PRO A 522 24.02 48.65 22.36
N GLY A 523 23.29 47.96 21.47
CA GLY A 523 23.14 48.28 20.02
C GLY A 523 24.11 47.71 18.94
N PRO A 524 23.65 47.42 17.71
CA PRO A 524 24.25 46.41 16.80
C PRO A 524 24.90 46.99 15.52
N THR A 525 25.75 46.20 14.83
CA THR A 525 26.06 46.45 13.41
C THR A 525 26.42 45.17 12.61
N THR A 526 25.92 45.19 11.38
CA THR A 526 25.90 44.24 10.24
C THR A 526 27.26 43.85 9.63
N ILE A 527 27.34 42.72 8.88
CA ILE A 527 27.64 42.67 7.41
C ILE A 527 28.02 41.25 6.87
N ARG A 528 27.35 40.90 5.75
CA ARG A 528 27.67 40.10 4.54
C ARG A 528 28.02 38.60 4.55
N ARG A 529 27.23 37.91 3.69
CA ARG A 529 27.54 36.72 2.89
C ARG A 529 28.50 37.02 1.73
N ASN A 530 29.36 36.05 1.43
CA ASN A 530 29.82 35.50 0.12
C ASN A 530 30.77 34.35 0.52
N ARG A 531 30.69 33.12 0.01
CA ARG A 531 30.53 32.63 -1.36
C ARG A 531 29.97 31.21 -1.33
#